data_AF-A0A0B2JTI6-F1
#
_entry.id   AF-A0A0B2JTI6-F1
#
_cell.length_a   1.000
_cell.length_b   1.000
_cell.length_c   1.000
_cell.angle_alpha   90.00
_cell.angle_beta   90.00
_cell.angle_gamma   90.00
#
_symmetry.space_group_name_H-M   'P 1'
#
loop_
_entity.id
_entity.type
_entity.pdbx_description
1 polymer ?
#
loop_
_entity_poly.entity_id
_entity_poly.type
_entity_poly.pdbx_seq_one_letter_code
_entity_poly.pdbx_strand_id
1 'polypeptide(L)'
;MSMNYSGTAVMEAPKKEEDLSRVLKPIHLWSLAVGLVISGNYFGWSYGFAEGGVMGLALALIPVTIFYVTFILSYSELATAIPHAGGPSAYARRAMGKFGGYLNGISCLIEFVFAPPAIALAVGGYVHALLPMIDPMVATVAA
;
A
#
# COMPACT_ATOMS: atom_id res chain seq x y z
N MET A 1 -51.90 1.32 -40.56
CA MET A 1 -51.99 1.39 -39.08
C MET A 1 -50.79 0.62 -38.55
N SER A 2 -49.68 1.34 -38.28
CA SER A 2 -49.04 1.46 -36.94
C SER A 2 -48.42 0.15 -36.44
N MET A 3 -47.17 0.03 -35.98
CA MET A 3 -46.13 0.96 -35.58
C MET A 3 -44.89 0.07 -35.30
N ASN A 4 -43.69 0.55 -35.57
CA ASN A 4 -42.43 -0.05 -35.09
C ASN A 4 -42.32 0.05 -33.55
N TYR A 5 -41.46 -0.78 -32.95
CA TYR A 5 -40.40 -0.48 -31.95
C TYR A 5 -40.10 -1.77 -31.16
N SER A 6 -39.02 -2.48 -31.52
CA SER A 6 -37.62 -2.24 -31.11
C SER A 6 -37.34 -2.87 -29.75
N GLY A 7 -36.45 -3.86 -29.77
CA GLY A 7 -35.94 -4.55 -28.59
C GLY A 7 -35.38 -3.57 -27.56
N THR A 8 -35.65 -3.87 -26.30
CA THR A 8 -34.96 -3.31 -25.15
C THR A 8 -33.50 -3.78 -25.15
N ALA A 9 -32.67 -3.14 -25.97
CA ALA A 9 -31.25 -3.06 -25.69
C ALA A 9 -31.11 -2.24 -24.41
N VAL A 10 -30.76 -2.91 -23.31
CA VAL A 10 -30.29 -2.25 -22.10
C VAL A 10 -29.06 -1.45 -22.53
N MET A 11 -29.21 -0.14 -22.70
CA MET A 11 -28.09 0.75 -22.98
C MET A 11 -27.22 0.74 -21.73
N GLU A 12 -26.18 -0.09 -21.76
CA GLU A 12 -25.08 -0.03 -20.80
C GLU A 12 -24.55 1.39 -20.84
N ALA A 13 -24.68 2.11 -19.72
CA ALA A 13 -24.24 3.49 -19.62
C ALA A 13 -22.76 3.55 -20.05
N PRO A 14 -22.36 4.53 -20.89
CA PRO A 14 -20.99 4.63 -21.35
C PRO A 14 -20.09 4.72 -20.11
N LYS A 15 -19.20 3.73 -19.97
CA LYS A 15 -18.19 3.68 -18.92
C LYS A 15 -17.35 4.94 -19.07
N LYS A 16 -17.62 5.93 -18.22
CA LYS A 16 -16.89 7.19 -18.21
C LYS A 16 -15.46 6.83 -17.80
N GLU A 17 -14.57 6.69 -18.77
CA GLU A 17 -13.14 6.74 -18.52
C GLU A 17 -12.91 8.12 -17.93
N GLU A 18 -12.78 8.19 -16.61
CA GLU A 18 -12.31 9.38 -15.93
C GLU A 18 -10.88 9.61 -16.44
N ASP A 19 -10.77 10.43 -17.48
CA ASP A 19 -9.51 10.86 -18.08
C ASP A 19 -8.80 11.79 -17.09
N LEU A 20 -8.24 11.16 -16.06
CA LEU A 20 -7.45 11.84 -15.04
C LEU A 20 -6.21 12.41 -15.72
N SER A 21 -6.00 13.71 -15.56
CA SER A 21 -4.80 14.35 -16.07
C SER A 21 -3.56 13.71 -15.42
N ARG A 22 -2.58 13.34 -16.25
CA ARG A 22 -1.32 12.75 -15.77
C ARG A 22 -0.44 13.84 -15.16
N VAL A 23 -0.72 14.20 -13.91
CA VAL A 23 0.00 15.26 -13.17
C VAL A 23 1.22 14.71 -12.42
N LEU A 24 1.24 13.42 -12.11
CA LEU A 24 2.33 12.78 -11.37
C LEU A 24 3.56 12.59 -12.25
N LYS A 25 4.61 13.35 -11.93
CA LYS A 25 5.96 13.19 -12.49
C LYS A 25 6.73 12.09 -11.73
N PRO A 26 7.80 11.52 -12.32
CA PRO A 26 8.62 10.51 -11.65
C PRO A 26 9.11 10.92 -10.25
N ILE A 27 9.45 12.20 -10.06
CA ILE A 27 9.88 12.72 -8.76
C ILE A 27 8.77 12.69 -7.71
N HIS A 28 7.51 12.92 -8.10
CA HIS A 28 6.38 12.83 -7.19
C HIS A 28 6.16 11.38 -6.76
N LEU A 29 6.19 10.44 -7.71
CA LEU A 29 6.07 9.01 -7.44
C LEU A 29 7.19 8.52 -6.51
N TRP A 30 8.43 8.93 -6.77
CA TRP A 30 9.57 8.64 -5.91
C TRP A 30 9.39 9.21 -4.50
N SER A 31 8.98 10.48 -4.37
CA SER A 31 8.80 11.12 -3.06
C SER A 31 7.69 10.48 -2.23
N LEU A 32 6.59 10.05 -2.86
CA LEU A 32 5.51 9.33 -2.20
C LEU A 32 5.99 7.97 -1.68
N ALA A 33 6.71 7.21 -2.50
CA ALA A 33 7.24 5.91 -2.13
C ALA A 33 8.29 6.01 -1.01
N VAL A 34 9.26 6.92 -1.14
CA VAL A 34 10.33 7.10 -0.15
C VAL A 34 9.78 7.62 1.17
N GLY A 35 8.87 8.59 1.14
CA GLY A 35 8.23 9.14 2.35
C GLY A 35 7.52 8.06 3.16
N LEU A 36 6.75 7.20 2.50
CA LEU A 36 6.04 6.08 3.13
C LEU A 36 7.00 5.07 3.78
N VAL A 37 8.10 4.71 3.09
CA VAL A 37 9.07 3.73 3.62
C VAL A 37 9.85 4.28 4.82
N ILE A 38 10.34 5.51 4.73
CA ILE A 38 11.14 6.11 5.80
C ILE A 38 10.31 6.26 7.08
N SER A 39 9.05 6.68 6.99
CA SER A 39 8.20 6.85 8.18
C SER A 39 8.02 5.54 8.95
N GLY A 40 7.81 4.41 8.25
CA GLY A 40 7.66 3.10 8.91
C GLY A 40 8.95 2.60 9.56
N ASN A 41 10.10 2.93 8.96
CA ASN A 41 11.40 2.43 9.41
C ASN A 41 11.82 3.02 10.77
N TYR A 42 11.50 4.28 11.06
CA TYR A 42 11.84 4.90 12.35
C TYR A 42 11.20 4.19 13.55
N PHE A 43 9.96 3.75 13.43
CA PHE A 43 9.29 2.97 14.47
C PHE A 43 9.94 1.59 14.64
N GLY A 44 10.14 0.87 13.54
CA GLY A 44 10.60 -0.51 13.56
C GLY A 44 12.02 -0.69 14.11
N TRP A 45 12.93 0.25 13.83
CA TRP A 45 14.32 0.17 14.29
C TRP A 45 14.47 0.37 15.79
N SER A 46 13.66 1.25 16.40
CA SER A 46 13.66 1.43 17.86
C SER A 46 13.27 0.14 18.59
N TYR A 47 12.24 -0.57 18.12
CA TYR A 47 11.88 -1.88 18.66
C TYR A 47 12.93 -2.95 18.35
N GLY A 48 13.47 -2.97 17.13
CA GLY A 48 14.48 -3.94 16.72
C GLY A 48 15.78 -3.84 17.53
N PHE A 49 16.22 -2.63 17.88
CA PHE A 49 17.37 -2.44 18.77
C PHE A 49 17.09 -2.86 20.21
N ALA A 50 15.89 -2.60 20.72
CA ALA A 50 15.51 -2.98 22.08
C ALA A 50 15.53 -4.50 22.28
N GLU A 51 15.05 -5.26 21.30
CA GLU A 51 14.95 -6.73 21.40
C GLU A 51 16.21 -7.45 20.87
N GLY A 52 16.72 -7.06 19.71
CA GLY A 52 17.79 -7.78 19.00
C GLY A 52 19.19 -7.21 19.16
N GLY A 53 19.32 -6.01 19.74
CA GLY A 53 20.59 -5.27 19.79
C GLY A 53 21.19 -5.01 18.40
N VAL A 54 22.37 -4.40 18.37
CA VAL A 54 23.01 -3.99 17.10
C VAL A 54 23.40 -5.20 16.24
N MET A 55 23.95 -6.25 16.87
CA MET A 55 24.45 -7.42 16.14
C MET A 55 23.31 -8.30 15.61
N GLY A 56 22.22 -8.46 16.38
CA GLY A 56 21.05 -9.21 15.91
C GLY A 56 20.36 -8.51 14.75
N LEU A 57 20.23 -7.19 14.82
CA LEU A 57 19.65 -6.39 13.74
C LEU A 57 20.53 -6.41 12.48
N ALA A 58 21.86 -6.31 12.63
CA ALA A 58 22.80 -6.38 11.51
C ALA A 58 22.72 -7.72 10.78
N LEU A 59 22.62 -8.84 11.51
CA LEU A 59 22.45 -10.16 10.89
C LEU A 59 21.07 -10.32 10.23
N ALA A 60 20.01 -9.77 10.83
CA ALA A 60 18.66 -9.81 10.27
C ALA A 60 18.54 -9.01 8.96
N LEU A 61 19.32 -7.92 8.80
CA LEU A 61 19.31 -7.12 7.58
C LEU A 61 19.80 -7.88 6.35
N ILE A 62 20.68 -8.87 6.50
CA ILE A 62 21.25 -9.60 5.35
C ILE A 62 20.15 -10.33 4.55
N PRO A 63 19.38 -11.28 5.13
CA PRO A 63 18.33 -11.98 4.40
C PRO A 63 17.21 -11.03 3.96
N VAL A 64 16.85 -10.02 4.77
CA VAL A 64 15.81 -9.04 4.43
C VAL A 64 16.21 -8.21 3.21
N THR A 65 17.46 -7.75 3.14
CA THR A 65 17.97 -6.99 1.99
C THR A 65 17.96 -7.83 0.73
N ILE A 66 18.40 -9.09 0.79
CA ILE A 66 18.38 -10.01 -0.36
C ILE A 66 16.94 -10.22 -0.85
N PHE A 67 16.00 -10.44 0.07
CA PHE A 67 14.59 -10.57 -0.26
C PHE A 67 14.05 -9.31 -0.95
N TYR A 68 14.28 -8.12 -0.39
CA TYR A 68 13.77 -6.87 -0.97
C TYR A 68 14.40 -6.52 -2.32
N VAL A 69 15.70 -6.81 -2.53
CA VAL A 69 16.36 -6.59 -3.82
C VAL A 69 15.79 -7.51 -4.90
N THR A 70 15.58 -8.79 -4.61
CA THR A 70 14.98 -9.70 -5.59
C THR A 70 13.50 -9.38 -5.84
N PHE A 71 12.78 -8.97 -4.80
CA PHE A 71 11.39 -8.53 -4.88
C PHE A 71 11.22 -7.28 -5.74
N ILE A 72 12.01 -6.22 -5.52
CA ILE A 72 11.84 -4.95 -6.26
C ILE A 72 12.18 -5.10 -7.75
N LEU A 73 13.16 -5.94 -8.11
CA LEU A 73 13.50 -6.22 -9.50
C LEU A 73 12.36 -6.95 -10.21
N SER A 74 11.82 -8.00 -9.59
CA SER A 74 10.66 -8.73 -10.10
C SER A 74 9.46 -7.79 -10.27
N TYR A 75 9.22 -6.92 -9.29
CA TYR A 75 8.10 -5.99 -9.33
C TYR A 75 8.26 -4.90 -10.41
N SER A 76 9.48 -4.47 -10.67
CA SER A 76 9.80 -3.48 -11.71
C SER A 76 9.54 -4.06 -13.11
N GLU A 77 9.92 -5.32 -13.35
CA GLU A 77 9.59 -6.03 -14.58
C GLU A 77 8.06 -6.12 -14.79
N LEU A 78 7.32 -6.53 -13.76
CA LEU A 78 5.87 -6.62 -13.81
C LEU A 78 5.19 -5.27 -14.04
N ALA A 79 5.68 -4.20 -13.40
CA ALA A 79 5.12 -2.85 -13.53
C ALA A 79 5.31 -2.26 -14.93
N THR A 80 6.42 -2.60 -15.61
CA THR A 80 6.66 -2.18 -17.00
C THR A 80 5.91 -3.06 -18.01
N ALA A 81 5.77 -4.36 -17.73
CA ALA A 81 5.05 -5.30 -18.59
C ALA A 81 3.52 -5.13 -18.53
N ILE A 82 2.97 -4.74 -17.38
CA ILE A 82 1.53 -4.60 -17.14
C ILE A 82 1.27 -3.22 -16.51
N PRO A 83 1.24 -2.13 -17.30
CA PRO A 83 1.03 -0.78 -16.79
C PRO A 83 -0.44 -0.53 -16.45
N HIS A 84 -0.92 -1.19 -15.40
CA HIS A 84 -2.31 -1.16 -14.94
C HIS A 84 -2.38 -0.55 -13.53
N ALA A 85 -3.26 0.44 -13.32
CA ALA A 85 -3.38 1.17 -12.05
C ALA A 85 -3.77 0.29 -10.84
N GLY A 86 -4.31 -0.91 -11.10
CA GLY A 86 -4.65 -1.91 -10.08
C GLY A 86 -3.46 -2.61 -9.39
N GLY A 87 -2.22 -2.31 -9.78
CA GLY A 87 -1.00 -2.76 -9.11
C GLY A 87 -0.91 -4.28 -8.90
N PRO A 88 -0.52 -4.78 -7.72
CA PRO A 88 -0.29 -6.22 -7.47
C PRO A 88 -1.51 -7.09 -7.77
N SER A 89 -2.72 -6.57 -7.53
CA SER A 89 -3.96 -7.31 -7.80
C SER A 89 -4.17 -7.59 -9.29
N ALA A 90 -3.67 -6.69 -10.17
CA ALA A 90 -3.69 -6.92 -11.60
C ALA A 90 -2.67 -8.01 -12.00
N TYR A 91 -1.48 -8.02 -11.38
CA TYR A 91 -0.46 -9.03 -11.63
C TYR A 91 -0.92 -10.42 -11.15
N ALA A 92 -1.46 -10.50 -9.93
CA ALA A 92 -2.00 -11.74 -9.36
C ALA A 92 -3.17 -12.27 -10.19
N ARG A 93 -4.05 -11.39 -10.67
CA ARG A 93 -5.14 -11.79 -11.58
C ARG A 93 -4.62 -12.35 -12.90
N ARG A 94 -3.55 -11.76 -13.44
CA ARG A 94 -2.94 -12.20 -14.70
C ARG A 94 -2.22 -13.56 -14.54
N ALA A 95 -1.54 -13.78 -13.42
CA ALA A 95 -0.75 -14.98 -13.18
C ALA A 95 -1.59 -16.16 -12.63
N MET A 96 -2.52 -15.89 -11.70
CA MET A 96 -3.26 -16.91 -10.93
C MET A 96 -4.78 -16.93 -11.23
N GLY A 97 -5.25 -16.11 -12.17
CA GLY A 97 -6.66 -16.02 -12.53
C GLY A 97 -7.52 -15.22 -11.54
N LYS A 98 -8.84 -15.27 -11.72
CA LYS A 98 -9.80 -14.41 -10.99
C LYS A 98 -9.74 -14.60 -9.47
N PHE A 99 -9.58 -15.83 -9.00
CA PHE A 99 -9.53 -16.13 -7.56
C PHE A 99 -8.25 -15.60 -6.90
N GLY A 100 -7.08 -15.80 -7.52
CA GLY A 100 -5.82 -15.25 -7.00
C GLY A 100 -5.82 -13.72 -6.96
N GLY A 101 -6.38 -13.07 -7.99
CA GLY A 101 -6.58 -11.62 -7.99
C GLY A 101 -7.55 -11.13 -6.91
N TYR A 102 -8.58 -11.92 -6.56
CA TYR A 102 -9.53 -11.60 -5.49
C TYR A 102 -8.88 -11.71 -4.11
N LEU A 103 -8.17 -12.81 -3.84
CA LEU A 103 -7.44 -13.00 -2.59
C LEU A 103 -6.40 -11.89 -2.37
N ASN A 104 -5.63 -11.55 -3.41
CA ASN A 104 -4.68 -10.44 -3.33
C ASN A 104 -5.38 -9.11 -2.99
N GLY A 105 -6.54 -8.86 -3.59
CA GLY A 105 -7.36 -7.68 -3.28
C GLY A 105 -7.81 -7.64 -1.82
N ILE A 106 -8.28 -8.78 -1.27
CA ILE A 106 -8.65 -8.87 0.15
C ILE A 106 -7.43 -8.61 1.06
N SER A 107 -6.30 -9.25 0.77
CA SER A 107 -5.08 -9.04 1.57
C SER A 107 -4.68 -7.57 1.60
N CYS A 108 -4.76 -6.89 0.46
CA CYS A 108 -4.48 -5.46 0.34
C CYS A 108 -5.49 -4.60 1.13
N LEU A 109 -6.79 -4.95 1.11
CA LEU A 109 -7.79 -4.27 1.94
C LEU A 109 -7.50 -4.44 3.43
N ILE A 110 -7.14 -5.65 3.86
CA ILE A 110 -6.76 -5.92 5.25
C ILE A 110 -5.55 -5.06 5.64
N GLU A 111 -4.50 -5.05 4.82
CA GLU A 111 -3.31 -4.23 5.04
C GLU A 111 -3.67 -2.75 5.22
N PHE A 112 -4.50 -2.19 4.32
CA PHE A 112 -4.92 -0.78 4.39
C PHE A 112 -5.88 -0.48 5.56
N VAL A 113 -6.61 -1.46 6.08
CA VAL A 113 -7.45 -1.29 7.28
C VAL A 113 -6.59 -1.27 8.55
N PHE A 114 -5.53 -2.07 8.61
CA PHE A 114 -4.66 -2.15 9.79
C PHE A 114 -3.53 -1.12 9.80
N ALA A 115 -3.15 -0.57 8.65
CA ALA A 115 -2.10 0.44 8.57
C ALA A 115 -2.43 1.74 9.34
N PRO A 116 -3.62 2.38 9.20
CA PRO A 116 -3.90 3.62 9.91
C PRO A 116 -3.91 3.47 11.45
N PRO A 117 -4.55 2.45 12.05
CA PRO A 117 -4.46 2.23 13.49
C PRO A 117 -3.03 2.00 13.99
N ALA A 118 -2.21 1.27 13.23
CA ALA A 118 -0.81 1.04 13.58
C ALA A 118 -0.01 2.35 13.57
N ILE A 119 -0.23 3.22 12.58
CA ILE A 119 0.41 4.54 12.51
C ILE A 119 -0.06 5.43 13.67
N ALA A 120 -1.36 5.46 13.97
CA ALA A 120 -1.91 6.25 15.07
C ALA A 120 -1.34 5.84 16.44
N LEU A 121 -1.17 4.53 16.68
CA LEU A 121 -0.51 4.01 17.89
C LEU A 121 0.93 4.49 17.98
N ALA A 122 1.66 4.41 16.87
CA ALA A 122 3.06 4.78 16.83
C ALA A 122 3.27 6.30 17.02
N VAL A 123 2.42 7.12 16.40
CA VAL A 123 2.40 8.59 16.58
C VAL A 123 2.01 8.96 18.01
N GLY A 124 0.96 8.35 18.57
CA GLY A 124 0.55 8.59 19.96
C GLY A 124 1.66 8.27 20.97
N GLY A 125 2.42 7.19 20.73
CA GLY A 125 3.60 6.86 21.51
C GLY A 125 4.69 7.94 21.46
N TYR A 126 4.96 8.50 20.28
CA TYR A 126 5.91 9.62 20.16
C TYR A 126 5.43 10.89 20.84
N VAL A 127 4.14 11.23 20.71
CA VAL A 127 3.56 12.41 21.38
C VAL A 127 3.69 12.28 22.89
N HIS A 128 3.39 11.10 23.46
CA HIS A 128 3.58 10.86 24.89
C HIS A 128 5.05 10.96 25.32
N ALA A 129 5.98 10.43 24.52
CA ALA A 129 7.41 10.55 24.80
C ALA A 129 7.91 12.00 24.81
N LEU A 130 7.33 12.87 23.97
CA LEU A 130 7.65 14.30 23.92
C LEU A 130 6.94 15.11 25.02
N LEU A 131 5.69 14.77 25.31
CA LEU A 131 4.81 15.43 26.28
C LEU A 131 4.25 14.40 27.26
N PRO A 132 5.00 14.03 28.31
CA PRO A 132 4.58 12.99 29.26
C PRO A 132 3.28 13.30 30.02
N MET A 133 2.81 14.55 29.96
CA MET A 133 1.53 15.00 30.55
C MET A 133 0.30 14.49 29.78
N ILE A 134 0.46 14.14 28.50
CA ILE A 134 -0.64 13.66 27.66
C ILE A 134 -0.66 12.13 27.73
N ASP A 135 -1.80 11.56 28.11
CA ASP A 135 -1.98 10.11 28.14
C ASP A 135 -1.81 9.50 26.73
N PRO A 136 -1.06 8.39 26.59
CA PRO A 136 -0.77 7.80 25.27
C PRO A 136 -2.02 7.37 24.50
N MET A 137 -3.08 6.90 25.18
CA MET A 137 -4.31 6.50 24.51
C MET A 137 -5.05 7.73 23.95
N VAL A 138 -5.06 8.84 24.69
CA VAL A 138 -5.65 10.10 24.21
C VAL A 138 -4.86 10.64 23.02
N ALA A 139 -3.53 10.57 23.04
CA ALA A 139 -2.69 10.97 21.92
C ALA A 139 -2.91 10.08 20.68
N THR A 140 -3.06 8.77 20.85
CA THR A 140 -3.36 7.83 19.76
C THR A 140 -4.72 8.05 19.13
N VAL A 141 -5.78 8.26 19.92
CA VAL A 141 -7.14 8.49 19.39
C VAL A 141 -7.24 9.82 18.65
N ALA A 142 -6.41 10.80 19.01
CA ALA A 142 -6.37 12.11 18.37
C ALA A 142 -5.51 12.17 17.10
N ALA A 143 -4.65 11.17 16.85
CA ALA A 143 -3.75 11.08 15.71
C ALA A 143 -4.43 10.43 14.49
#